data_AF-A0A2E7NH11-F1
#
_entry.id   AF-A0A2E7NH11-F1
#
_cell.length_a   1.000
_cell.length_b   1.000
_cell.length_c   1.000
_cell.angle_alpha   90.00
_cell.angle_beta   90.00
_cell.angle_gamma   90.00
#
_symmetry.space_group_name_H-M   'P 1'
#
loop_
_entity.id
_entity.type
_entity.pdbx_description
1 polymer ?
#
loop_
_entity_poly.entity_id
_entity_poly.type
_entity_poly.pdbx_seq_one_letter_code
_entity_poly.pdbx_strand_id
1 'polypeptide(L)' 'MKLSKLKFVDKNRFKRGVDMDVKNQLLSVALREGEKPDYPAMGREIDKAGYVAVEWFALEQEKLKVHPFPKVGK' A
#
# COMPACT_ATOMS: atom_id res chain seq x y z
N MET A 1 -7.10 -6.55 8.28
CA MET A 1 -6.79 -6.46 6.83
C MET A 1 -5.60 -7.35 6.48
N LYS A 2 -5.69 -8.10 5.37
CA LYS A 2 -4.65 -9.05 4.92
C LYS A 2 -3.38 -8.38 4.42
N LEU A 3 -3.42 -7.10 4.05
CA LEU A 3 -2.26 -6.28 3.68
C LEU A 3 -1.13 -6.35 4.72
N SER A 4 -1.46 -6.29 6.01
CA SER A 4 -0.50 -6.43 7.13
C SER A 4 0.26 -7.77 7.13
N LYS A 5 -0.22 -8.79 6.41
CA LYS A 5 0.38 -10.13 6.33
C LYS A 5 1.39 -10.27 5.19
N LEU A 6 1.53 -9.28 4.30
CA LEU A 6 2.52 -9.30 3.23
C LEU A 6 3.95 -9.30 3.82
N LYS A 7 4.86 -10.05 3.18
CA LYS A 7 6.18 -10.36 3.76
C LYS A 7 7.06 -9.11 3.97
N PHE A 8 6.95 -8.12 3.09
CA PHE A 8 7.70 -6.87 3.14
C PHE A 8 7.16 -5.87 4.17
N VAL A 9 6.02 -6.16 4.82
CA VAL A 9 5.40 -5.24 5.77
C VAL A 9 6.04 -5.35 7.14
N ASP A 10 6.44 -4.20 7.68
CA ASP A 10 6.92 -4.08 9.06
C ASP A 10 5.74 -3.94 10.02
N LYS A 11 5.38 -5.05 10.66
CA LYS A 11 4.24 -5.12 11.59
C LYS A 11 4.49 -4.39 12.92
N ASN A 12 5.72 -3.98 13.22
CA ASN A 12 6.03 -3.30 14.47
C ASN A 12 5.74 -1.80 14.42
N ARG A 13 5.47 -1.25 13.23
CA ARG A 13 5.11 0.15 13.01
C ARG A 13 3.61 0.32 12.81
N PHE A 14 3.07 1.51 13.04
CA PHE A 14 1.63 1.82 12.90
C PHE A 14 0.72 0.79 13.63
N LYS A 15 -0.48 0.52 13.09
CA LYS A 15 -1.39 -0.53 13.57
C LYS A 15 -1.15 -1.84 12.82
N ARG A 16 -0.04 -2.52 13.15
CA ARG A 16 0.44 -3.76 12.49
C ARG A 16 0.93 -3.54 11.06
N GLY A 17 1.70 -2.50 10.86
CA GLY A 17 2.35 -2.13 9.60
C GLY A 17 1.48 -1.39 8.61
N VAL A 18 0.26 -1.01 9.01
CA VAL A 18 -0.62 -0.18 8.19
C VAL A 18 -1.22 0.95 9.03
N ASP A 19 -1.31 2.12 8.42
CA ASP A 19 -2.11 3.24 8.89
C ASP A 19 -3.10 3.68 7.80
N MET A 20 -4.30 4.09 8.19
CA MET A 20 -5.36 4.49 7.27
C MET A 20 -5.90 5.85 7.68
N ASP A 21 -5.65 6.83 6.82
CA ASP A 21 -6.24 8.15 6.91
C ASP A 21 -7.52 8.19 6.06
N VAL A 22 -8.65 7.93 6.71
CA VAL A 22 -9.97 7.90 6.06
C VAL A 22 -10.36 9.25 5.49
N LYS A 23 -9.94 10.36 6.14
CA LYS A 23 -10.29 11.72 5.71
C LYS A 23 -9.69 12.03 4.34
N ASN A 24 -8.44 11.61 4.14
CA ASN A 24 -7.71 11.80 2.88
C ASN A 24 -7.76 10.58 1.95
N GLN A 25 -8.48 9.52 2.34
CA GLN A 25 -8.54 8.23 1.63
C GLN A 25 -7.15 7.65 1.33
N LEU A 26 -6.21 7.83 2.26
CA LEU A 26 -4.82 7.45 2.11
C LEU A 26 -4.49 6.25 3.00
N LEU A 27 -3.79 5.28 2.43
CA LEU A 27 -3.31 4.10 3.14
C LEU A 27 -1.79 4.07 3.13
N SER A 28 -1.19 4.11 4.31
CA SER A 28 0.26 4.07 4.50
C SER A 28 0.69 2.68 4.97
N VAL A 29 1.66 2.09 4.28
CA VAL A 29 2.21 0.77 4.60
C VAL A 29 3.65 0.92 5.04
N ALA A 30 3.97 0.44 6.25
CA ALA A 30 5.36 0.38 6.71
C ALA A 30 6.10 -0.75 5.99
N LEU A 31 7.20 -0.40 5.33
CA LEU A 31 8.11 -1.37 4.74
C LEU A 31 9.18 -1.76 5.76
N ARG A 32 9.58 -3.03 5.73
CA ARG A 32 10.80 -3.49 6.41
C ARG A 32 12.01 -2.88 5.74
N GLU A 33 13.06 -2.67 6.52
CA GLU A 33 14.32 -2.16 6.02
C GLU A 33 14.90 -3.09 4.94
N GLY A 34 15.33 -2.51 3.81
CA GLY A 34 15.90 -3.25 2.67
C GLY A 34 14.89 -4.01 1.79
N GLU A 35 13.62 -4.12 2.20
CA GLU A 35 12.59 -4.80 1.43
C GLU A 35 11.95 -3.89 0.39
N LYS A 36 11.62 -4.47 -0.77
CA LYS A 36 10.86 -3.77 -1.82
C LYS A 36 9.37 -4.10 -1.70
N PRO A 37 8.48 -3.12 -1.87
CA PRO A 37 7.04 -3.37 -1.91
C PRO A 37 6.64 -4.15 -3.16
N ASP A 38 5.68 -5.07 -3.02
CA ASP A 38 4.97 -5.70 -4.14
C ASP A 38 3.63 -4.97 -4.34
N TYR A 39 3.65 -3.91 -5.16
CA TYR A 39 2.46 -3.09 -5.43
C TYR A 39 1.30 -3.91 -6.01
N PRO A 40 1.46 -4.81 -7.00
CA PRO A 40 0.38 -5.68 -7.44
C PRO A 40 -0.25 -6.53 -6.34
N ALA A 41 0.54 -7.06 -5.39
CA ALA A 41 -0.01 -7.75 -4.22
C ALA A 41 -0.76 -6.78 -3.29
N MET A 42 -0.26 -5.56 -3.09
CA MET A 42 -0.94 -4.54 -2.29
C MET A 42 -2.32 -4.21 -2.85
N GLY A 43 -2.41 -3.90 -4.15
CA GLY A 43 -3.68 -3.59 -4.81
C GLY A 43 -4.72 -4.68 -4.61
N ARG A 44 -4.33 -5.95 -4.84
CA ARG A 44 -5.22 -7.11 -4.63
C ARG A 44 -5.72 -7.26 -3.19
N GLU A 45 -4.87 -7.01 -2.19
CA GLU A 45 -5.27 -7.12 -0.79
C GLU A 45 -6.10 -5.92 -0.30
N ILE A 46 -5.94 -4.74 -0.93
CA ILE A 46 -6.80 -3.56 -0.73
C ILE A 46 -8.19 -3.84 -1.33
N ASP A 47 -8.25 -4.36 -2.56
CA ASP A 47 -9.51 -4.70 -3.22
C ASP A 47 -10.29 -5.78 -2.45
N LYS A 48 -9.60 -6.85 -2.01
CA LYS A 48 -10.19 -7.90 -1.15
C LYS A 48 -10.69 -7.38 0.19
N ALA A 49 -10.21 -6.22 0.65
CA ALA A 49 -10.67 -5.58 1.87
C ALA A 49 -11.91 -4.69 1.65
N GLY A 50 -12.42 -4.61 0.40
CA GLY A 50 -13.61 -3.83 0.04
C GLY A 50 -13.32 -2.39 -0.35
N TYR A 51 -12.06 -2.02 -0.53
CA TYR A 51 -11.65 -0.71 -1.04
C TYR A 51 -11.33 -0.81 -2.53
N VAL A 52 -11.07 0.33 -3.17
CA VAL A 52 -10.59 0.38 -4.56
C VAL A 52 -9.18 0.96 -4.54
N ALA A 53 -8.19 0.17 -4.91
CA ALA A 53 -6.82 0.66 -5.06
C ALA A 53 -6.72 1.51 -6.34
N VAL A 54 -6.58 2.84 -6.20
CA VAL A 54 -6.53 3.78 -7.34
C VAL A 54 -5.09 4.01 -7.80
N GLU A 55 -4.25 4.54 -6.92
CA GLU A 55 -2.86 4.88 -7.20
C GLU A 55 -1.98 4.71 -5.97
N TRP A 56 -0.68 4.58 -6.19
CA TRP A 56 0.35 4.59 -5.15
C TRP A 56 1.39 5.66 -5.46
N PHE A 57 2.05 6.12 -4.39
CA PHE A 57 2.99 7.22 -4.45
C PHE A 57 4.38 6.73 -4.03
N ALA A 58 5.41 7.16 -4.74
CA ALA A 58 6.79 6.96 -4.36
C ALA A 58 7.61 8.23 -4.52
N LEU A 59 8.62 8.39 -3.66
CA LEU A 59 9.64 9.40 -3.83
C LEU A 59 10.72 8.85 -4.75
N GLU A 60 10.78 9.37 -5.97
CA GLU A 60 11.82 9.06 -6.94
C GLU A 60 12.61 10.33 -7.25
N GLN A 61 13.93 10.31 -7.00
CA GLN A 61 14.80 11.46 -7.24
C GLN A 61 14.25 12.76 -6.62
N GLU A 62 13.83 12.68 -5.35
CA GLU A 62 13.25 13.79 -4.56
C GLU A 62 11.92 14.33 -5.11
N LYS A 63 11.33 13.66 -6.09
CA LYS A 63 10.03 14.02 -6.65
C LYS A 63 9.00 12.98 -6.27
N LEU A 64 7.83 13.45 -5.82
CA LEU A 64 6.68 12.58 -5.63
C LEU A 64 6.18 12.13 -7.00
N LYS A 65 6.21 10.82 -7.23
CA LYS A 65 5.69 10.17 -8.43
C LYS A 65 4.40 9.44 -8.07
N VAL A 66 3.47 9.49 -9.02
CA VAL A 66 2.16 8.87 -8.94
C VAL A 66 2.13 7.70 -9.90
N HIS A 67 1.65 6.55 -9.44
CA HIS A 67 1.61 5.33 -10.21
C HIS A 67 0.22 4.70 -10.07
N PRO A 68 -0.56 4.57 -11.15
CA PRO A 68 -1.86 3.96 -11.08
C PRO A 68 -1.73 2.46 -10.79
N PHE A 69 -2.63 1.91 -9.99
CA PHE A 69 -2.80 0.46 -9.96
C PHE A 69 -3.41 -0.02 -11.28
N PRO A 70 -3.04 -1.22 -11.76
CA PRO A 70 -3.72 -1.83 -12.89
C PRO A 70 -5.21 -1.94 -12.59
N LYS A 71 -6.07 -1.45 -13.50
CA LYS A 71 -7.52 -1.65 -13.36
C LYS A 71 -7.78 -3.15 -13.42
N VAL A 72 -8.23 -3.74 -12.31
CA VAL A 72 -8.81 -5.07 -12.33
C VAL A 72 -10.12 -4.92 -13.10
N GLY A 73 -10.15 -5.45 -14.33
CA GLY A 73 -11.32 -5.37 -15.20
C GLY A 73 -12.58 -5.86 -14.48
N LYS A 74 -13.69 -5.17 -14.71
CA LYS A 74 -15.03 -5.61 -14.29
C LYS A 74 -15.38 -6.96 -14.92
#